data_AF-A0A8D8YFE9-F1
#
_entry.id   AF-A0A8D8YFE9-F1
#
_cell.length_a   1.000
_cell.length_b   1.000
_cell.length_c   1.000
_cell.angle_alpha   90.00
_cell.angle_beta   90.00
_cell.angle_gamma   90.00
#
_symmetry.space_group_name_H-M   'P 1'
#
loop_
_entity.id
_entity.type
_entity.pdbx_description
1 polymer ?
#
loop_
_entity_poly.entity_id
_entity_poly.type
_entity_poly.pdbx_seq_one_letter_code
_entity_poly.pdbx_strand_id
1 'polypeptide(L)'
;MDDDPRPDCRYGSLCYQKNPEHHAKFKHIFKRKERTSDSTDEHSRNKKMKQSPKPRTSDTGSSSRMNTIKHVKADTTINNKKERNSKTSPSKAHEDQHTDEEQSDSNQKESKNESIKVSSCLEESESSPKKKNSETKKRESSSSNTRNSELNKQEIDSNEHEGDENTDSRASVSSVVESKEEKCEAGNSTSPKKRASGSSSHNNSEMNDSKEHLDKTLEINDSIKKLNTSGDLNINNVLIEKYLVQMPEEFFTFWKLCQKISPKNPTDAFVSLDLKLVGPFDVMNGKVVDGPMVTHWRFFYDPPELQTIVVSTLKNQEELHYGYFRDCPDEDPVFIASNTNKDCKINPVASNIFTFIHSQIEEKLKLKDSPKHASLQQKLKDFAHSHKIDLETPKLNSVVRARTAKTVCKSLLGVGIVVPYVKKSELGYRPLQKTNKELENLFRQFKDPEVEAEGRQKLKSILQEVSTWVTIAVDESDFGTGLEFGLDLFGSGIEELHGMAKCTLGVAYQYLYREEFGTILEAHLTNRNKNHVNLLE
;
A
#
# COMPACT_ATOMS: atom_id res chain seq x y z
N MET A 1 -5.68 -44.87 -26.14
CA MET A 1 -6.37 -43.60 -25.90
C MET A 1 -7.01 -43.55 -24.50
N ASP A 2 -6.32 -43.75 -23.36
CA ASP A 2 -5.00 -44.30 -23.03
C ASP A 2 -5.05 -44.77 -21.57
N ASP A 3 -4.41 -45.89 -21.24
CA ASP A 3 -4.31 -46.36 -19.86
C ASP A 3 -3.27 -45.54 -19.08
N ASP A 4 -3.71 -44.36 -18.65
CA ASP A 4 -2.98 -43.50 -17.73
C ASP A 4 -2.78 -44.23 -16.38
N PRO A 5 -1.54 -44.60 -16.01
CA PRO A 5 -1.28 -45.43 -14.84
C PRO A 5 -1.41 -44.66 -13.51
N ARG A 6 -1.60 -43.34 -13.55
CA ARG A 6 -1.80 -42.53 -12.34
C ARG A 6 -3.11 -42.92 -11.64
N PRO A 7 -3.17 -42.96 -10.29
CA PRO A 7 -4.43 -43.08 -9.56
C PRO A 7 -5.34 -41.87 -9.80
N ASP A 8 -6.66 -42.09 -9.69
CA ASP A 8 -7.66 -41.01 -9.74
C ASP A 8 -7.44 -40.02 -8.59
N CYS A 9 -7.42 -38.73 -8.89
CA CYS A 9 -7.48 -37.68 -7.88
C CYS A 9 -8.80 -37.78 -7.09
N ARG A 10 -8.72 -37.76 -5.75
CA ARG A 10 -9.87 -37.77 -4.83
C ARG A 10 -10.95 -36.72 -5.18
N TYR A 11 -10.53 -35.58 -5.73
CA TYR A 11 -11.39 -34.46 -6.09
C TYR A 11 -11.77 -34.42 -7.59
N GLY A 12 -11.19 -35.29 -8.42
CA GLY A 12 -11.48 -35.38 -9.85
C GLY A 12 -11.40 -34.04 -10.58
N SER A 13 -12.40 -33.72 -11.40
CA SER A 13 -12.54 -32.43 -12.10
C SER A 13 -12.82 -31.22 -11.19
N LEU A 14 -12.84 -31.39 -9.86
CA LEU A 14 -12.98 -30.32 -8.86
C LEU A 14 -11.70 -30.11 -8.02
N CYS A 15 -10.57 -30.75 -8.38
CA CYS A 15 -9.32 -30.49 -7.68
C CYS A 15 -8.78 -29.08 -7.94
N TYR A 16 -8.41 -28.38 -6.87
CA TYR A 16 -7.84 -27.02 -6.93
C TYR A 16 -6.31 -27.01 -7.12
N GLN A 17 -5.63 -28.13 -6.85
CA GLN A 17 -4.17 -28.21 -6.94
C GLN A 17 -3.74 -28.22 -8.41
N LYS A 18 -3.03 -27.16 -8.83
CA LYS A 18 -2.53 -26.96 -10.21
C LYS A 18 -1.05 -27.30 -10.39
N ASN A 19 -0.31 -27.55 -9.30
CA ASN A 19 1.13 -27.70 -9.39
C ASN A 19 1.52 -28.94 -10.26
N PRO A 20 2.66 -28.89 -10.97
CA PRO A 20 3.02 -29.96 -11.91
C PRO A 20 3.21 -31.33 -11.25
N GLU A 21 3.61 -31.37 -9.99
CA GLU A 21 3.83 -32.63 -9.27
C GLU A 21 2.54 -33.38 -8.94
N HIS A 22 1.50 -32.68 -8.50
CA HIS A 22 0.18 -33.25 -8.26
C HIS A 22 -0.40 -33.84 -9.55
N HIS A 23 -0.27 -33.11 -10.67
CA HIS A 23 -0.70 -33.59 -11.98
C HIS A 23 0.17 -34.74 -12.48
N ALA A 24 1.47 -34.79 -12.15
CA ALA A 24 2.31 -35.96 -12.42
C ALA A 24 1.93 -37.20 -11.57
N LYS A 25 1.35 -37.01 -10.38
CA LYS A 25 0.99 -38.08 -9.44
C LYS A 25 -0.47 -38.56 -9.59
N PHE A 26 -1.42 -37.73 -10.01
CA PHE A 26 -2.85 -38.06 -10.04
C PHE A 26 -3.57 -37.65 -11.34
N LYS A 27 -4.47 -38.50 -11.85
CA LYS A 27 -5.30 -38.20 -13.04
C LYS A 27 -6.67 -37.62 -12.65
N HIS A 28 -7.20 -36.77 -13.52
CA HIS A 28 -8.37 -35.91 -13.21
C HIS A 28 -9.52 -36.20 -14.18
N ILE A 29 -10.28 -37.28 -13.93
CA ILE A 29 -11.34 -37.76 -14.83
C ILE A 29 -12.63 -36.94 -14.67
N PHE A 30 -13.20 -36.51 -15.80
CA PHE A 30 -14.52 -35.88 -15.88
C PHE A 30 -15.65 -36.92 -15.78
N LYS A 31 -16.14 -37.21 -14.57
CA LYS A 31 -17.30 -38.12 -14.37
C LYS A 31 -18.60 -37.46 -14.84
N ARG A 32 -18.91 -37.61 -16.13
CA ARG A 32 -20.18 -37.22 -16.74
C ARG A 32 -21.30 -38.07 -16.13
N LYS A 33 -22.20 -37.47 -15.34
CA LYS A 33 -23.35 -38.19 -14.75
C LYS A 33 -24.19 -38.84 -15.86
N GLU A 34 -24.32 -40.16 -15.78
CA GLU A 34 -25.34 -40.89 -16.53
C GLU A 34 -26.73 -40.49 -16.01
N ARG A 35 -27.71 -40.46 -16.91
CA ARG A 35 -29.10 -40.15 -16.56
C ARG A 35 -29.87 -41.46 -16.41
N THR A 36 -30.16 -41.85 -15.18
CA THR A 36 -31.20 -42.84 -14.89
C THR A 36 -32.54 -42.30 -15.39
N SER A 37 -33.30 -43.15 -16.07
CA SER A 37 -34.58 -42.83 -16.70
C SER A 37 -35.75 -43.01 -15.74
N ASP A 38 -36.70 -42.08 -15.74
CA ASP A 38 -38.12 -42.41 -15.60
C ASP A 38 -39.03 -41.32 -16.23
N SER A 39 -40.29 -41.68 -16.51
CA SER A 39 -41.41 -40.83 -16.99
C SER A 39 -41.07 -39.74 -18.04
N THR A 40 -41.09 -40.04 -19.34
CA THR A 40 -42.27 -39.88 -20.25
C THR A 40 -42.78 -38.44 -20.46
N ASP A 41 -42.47 -37.87 -21.63
CA ASP A 41 -43.53 -37.59 -22.61
C ASP A 41 -42.97 -37.45 -24.06
N GLU A 42 -43.80 -37.81 -25.05
CA GLU A 42 -43.55 -37.58 -26.49
C GLU A 42 -44.24 -36.27 -26.96
N HIS A 43 -44.04 -35.62 -28.10
CA HIS A 43 -43.38 -35.88 -29.40
C HIS A 43 -43.04 -34.46 -30.01
N SER A 44 -42.09 -34.16 -30.91
CA SER A 44 -41.13 -34.99 -31.66
C SER A 44 -40.02 -34.19 -32.38
N ARG A 45 -39.11 -34.95 -33.01
CA ARG A 45 -38.52 -34.85 -34.39
C ARG A 45 -38.88 -33.60 -35.25
N ASN A 46 -38.01 -33.01 -36.08
CA ASN A 46 -36.58 -33.19 -36.46
C ASN A 46 -36.08 -31.83 -37.04
N LYS A 47 -34.86 -31.31 -36.85
CA LYS A 47 -33.47 -31.83 -36.99
C LYS A 47 -32.93 -31.88 -38.44
N LYS A 48 -32.24 -30.80 -38.85
CA LYS A 48 -31.08 -30.69 -39.79
C LYS A 48 -30.46 -29.29 -39.56
N MET A 49 -29.15 -29.05 -39.34
CA MET A 49 -27.91 -29.43 -40.07
C MET A 49 -27.87 -28.87 -41.50
N LYS A 50 -26.82 -28.16 -41.96
CA LYS A 50 -25.49 -27.88 -41.34
C LYS A 50 -24.75 -26.74 -42.08
N GLN A 51 -23.85 -26.05 -41.36
CA GLN A 51 -22.60 -25.39 -41.84
C GLN A 51 -22.64 -24.21 -42.86
N SER A 52 -21.65 -23.32 -42.71
CA SER A 52 -21.30 -22.20 -43.61
C SER A 52 -20.44 -22.65 -44.80
N PRO A 53 -20.20 -21.77 -45.81
CA PRO A 53 -18.97 -20.98 -45.76
C PRO A 53 -19.07 -19.53 -46.31
N LYS A 54 -17.96 -18.78 -46.15
CA LYS A 54 -17.60 -17.53 -46.89
C LYS A 54 -16.93 -17.93 -48.26
N PRO A 55 -16.41 -17.04 -49.15
CA PRO A 55 -16.23 -15.58 -49.07
C PRO A 55 -16.46 -14.78 -50.40
N ARG A 56 -16.09 -13.48 -50.38
CA ARG A 56 -15.80 -12.58 -51.55
C ARG A 56 -17.04 -12.19 -52.40
N THR A 57 -17.10 -11.06 -53.13
CA THR A 57 -16.12 -9.96 -53.36
C THR A 57 -16.84 -8.60 -53.55
N SER A 58 -16.06 -7.55 -53.82
CA SER A 58 -16.32 -6.31 -54.60
C SER A 58 -17.62 -6.17 -55.44
N ASP A 59 -18.13 -4.99 -55.80
CA ASP A 59 -17.47 -3.66 -55.86
C ASP A 59 -18.45 -2.45 -55.98
N THR A 60 -17.89 -1.23 -55.94
CA THR A 60 -18.36 0.05 -56.56
C THR A 60 -19.78 0.63 -56.35
N GLY A 61 -19.84 1.98 -56.35
CA GLY A 61 -20.92 2.73 -57.03
C GLY A 61 -22.17 3.05 -56.18
N SER A 62 -22.22 4.11 -55.38
CA SER A 62 -22.24 5.56 -55.71
C SER A 62 -23.61 6.13 -56.13
N SER A 63 -23.88 7.33 -55.59
CA SER A 63 -24.80 8.37 -56.10
C SER A 63 -26.27 8.41 -55.60
N SER A 64 -26.52 9.43 -54.76
CA SER A 64 -27.60 10.43 -54.93
C SER A 64 -29.05 10.17 -54.48
N ARG A 65 -29.47 11.00 -53.49
CA ARG A 65 -30.50 12.08 -53.58
C ARG A 65 -31.85 11.81 -54.29
N MET A 66 -33.00 12.29 -53.82
CA MET A 66 -33.37 12.96 -52.55
C MET A 66 -34.90 13.17 -52.47
N ASN A 67 -35.49 13.10 -51.26
CA ASN A 67 -36.84 13.61 -50.90
C ASN A 67 -38.04 13.02 -51.72
N THR A 68 -39.33 13.28 -51.49
CA THR A 68 -40.13 14.25 -50.68
C THR A 68 -41.52 13.57 -50.39
N ILE A 69 -42.53 13.99 -49.60
CA ILE A 69 -42.94 15.18 -48.83
C ILE A 69 -43.89 14.70 -47.69
N LYS A 70 -44.01 15.42 -46.54
CA LYS A 70 -45.29 15.98 -46.00
C LYS A 70 -45.19 16.63 -44.59
N HIS A 71 -46.14 17.54 -44.35
CA HIS A 71 -46.35 18.56 -43.30
C HIS A 71 -46.18 18.15 -41.81
N VAL A 72 -45.85 19.00 -40.81
CA VAL A 72 -45.90 20.49 -40.55
C VAL A 72 -47.12 20.98 -39.73
N LYS A 73 -46.85 21.81 -38.68
CA LYS A 73 -47.73 22.51 -37.69
C LYS A 73 -48.36 21.64 -36.58
N ALA A 74 -48.74 22.14 -35.39
CA ALA A 74 -48.33 23.29 -34.54
C ALA A 74 -49.10 23.17 -33.18
N ASP A 75 -48.49 23.11 -31.98
CA ASP A 75 -47.90 24.18 -31.14
C ASP A 75 -48.90 24.78 -30.09
N THR A 76 -48.43 25.48 -29.04
CA THR A 76 -49.20 26.32 -28.06
C THR A 76 -49.61 25.75 -26.64
N THR A 77 -48.60 25.51 -25.77
CA THR A 77 -48.41 26.10 -24.40
C THR A 77 -49.34 25.98 -23.15
N ILE A 78 -48.68 25.71 -21.99
CA ILE A 78 -48.72 26.43 -20.65
C ILE A 78 -49.84 26.21 -19.59
N ASN A 79 -49.43 25.71 -18.39
CA ASN A 79 -49.49 26.34 -17.03
C ASN A 79 -49.05 25.31 -15.96
N ASN A 80 -48.48 25.59 -14.78
CA ASN A 80 -48.36 26.73 -13.83
C ASN A 80 -46.87 26.79 -13.34
N LYS A 81 -46.32 27.61 -12.42
CA LYS A 81 -46.45 28.97 -11.79
C LYS A 81 -45.05 29.22 -11.12
N LYS A 82 -44.42 30.40 -11.04
CA LYS A 82 -44.72 31.71 -10.39
C LYS A 82 -44.57 31.71 -8.85
N GLU A 83 -44.05 32.77 -8.21
CA GLU A 83 -43.63 34.13 -8.67
C GLU A 83 -42.10 34.37 -8.43
N ARG A 84 -41.45 35.57 -8.31
CA ARG A 84 -41.85 37.00 -8.30
C ARG A 84 -40.68 37.96 -8.67
N ASN A 85 -41.03 39.11 -9.26
CA ASN A 85 -40.41 40.48 -9.36
C ASN A 85 -38.94 40.81 -8.95
N SER A 86 -38.28 41.88 -9.49
CA SER A 86 -38.52 42.74 -10.68
C SER A 86 -37.48 43.89 -10.83
N LYS A 87 -37.38 44.51 -12.04
CA LYS A 87 -36.84 45.87 -12.35
C LYS A 87 -35.31 46.05 -12.22
N THR A 88 -34.60 46.94 -12.95
CA THR A 88 -34.95 47.93 -14.02
C THR A 88 -33.73 48.24 -14.92
N SER A 89 -33.96 48.71 -16.15
CA SER A 89 -32.99 49.47 -17.02
C SER A 89 -33.46 50.93 -17.16
N PRO A 90 -32.67 51.93 -17.64
CA PRO A 90 -32.52 52.14 -19.11
C PRO A 90 -31.29 52.94 -19.68
N SER A 91 -30.76 52.46 -20.82
CA SER A 91 -30.50 53.20 -22.10
C SER A 91 -29.55 54.43 -22.28
N LYS A 92 -29.07 54.57 -23.54
CA LYS A 92 -28.43 55.75 -24.25
C LYS A 92 -26.92 56.01 -24.02
N ALA A 93 -26.13 56.54 -24.97
CA ALA A 93 -26.29 56.76 -26.44
C ALA A 93 -24.91 57.02 -27.14
N HIS A 94 -24.94 57.24 -28.47
CA HIS A 94 -23.89 57.67 -29.44
C HIS A 94 -22.72 58.54 -28.92
N GLU A 95 -21.54 58.38 -29.53
CA GLU A 95 -21.00 59.36 -30.50
C GLU A 95 -19.89 58.76 -31.40
N ASP A 96 -19.55 59.45 -32.50
CA ASP A 96 -18.73 58.96 -33.63
C ASP A 96 -17.31 59.56 -33.65
N GLN A 97 -16.35 58.82 -34.25
CA GLN A 97 -15.34 59.44 -35.11
C GLN A 97 -14.66 58.46 -36.07
N HIS A 98 -14.61 58.83 -37.34
CA HIS A 98 -13.86 58.17 -38.41
C HIS A 98 -12.56 58.95 -38.66
N THR A 99 -11.49 58.29 -39.09
CA THR A 99 -10.48 58.90 -39.95
C THR A 99 -9.71 57.81 -40.67
N ASP A 100 -9.85 57.77 -41.98
CA ASP A 100 -9.23 56.81 -42.88
C ASP A 100 -7.88 57.33 -43.38
N GLU A 101 -6.96 56.42 -43.70
CA GLU A 101 -6.11 56.60 -44.88
C GLU A 101 -5.78 55.22 -45.48
N GLU A 102 -5.61 55.17 -46.81
CA GLU A 102 -5.80 53.97 -47.62
C GLU A 102 -4.48 53.31 -48.13
N GLN A 103 -4.66 52.27 -48.94
CA GLN A 103 -3.76 51.72 -49.98
C GLN A 103 -2.81 50.56 -49.57
N SER A 104 -2.65 49.51 -50.39
CA SER A 104 -3.45 49.08 -51.56
C SER A 104 -3.21 47.60 -51.93
N ASP A 105 -4.05 47.09 -52.84
CA ASP A 105 -4.12 45.73 -53.41
C ASP A 105 -2.81 44.96 -53.68
N SER A 106 -2.87 43.63 -53.53
CA SER A 106 -2.96 42.73 -54.70
C SER A 106 -3.08 41.24 -54.30
N ASN A 107 -3.17 40.34 -55.29
CA ASN A 107 -3.97 39.11 -55.19
C ASN A 107 -3.19 37.83 -55.58
N GLN A 108 -3.49 36.72 -54.88
CA GLN A 108 -3.36 35.30 -55.30
C GLN A 108 -1.98 34.62 -55.53
N LYS A 109 -1.92 33.36 -55.04
CA LYS A 109 -1.33 32.12 -55.62
C LYS A 109 -0.29 32.28 -56.75
N GLU A 110 0.86 31.61 -56.70
CA GLU A 110 0.91 30.14 -56.93
C GLU A 110 2.14 29.45 -56.31
N SER A 111 2.32 28.15 -56.58
CA SER A 111 3.32 27.25 -56.00
C SER A 111 4.36 26.75 -57.01
N LYS A 112 5.62 26.51 -56.57
CA LYS A 112 6.42 25.35 -57.01
C LYS A 112 7.71 25.12 -56.20
N ASN A 113 7.89 23.84 -55.86
CA ASN A 113 9.10 22.99 -55.92
C ASN A 113 10.50 23.57 -55.65
N GLU A 114 11.23 22.87 -54.76
CA GLU A 114 12.30 21.99 -55.23
C GLU A 114 12.32 20.66 -54.43
N SER A 115 13.11 19.66 -54.83
CA SER A 115 12.88 18.24 -54.53
C SER A 115 14.19 17.41 -54.41
N ILE A 116 14.05 16.07 -54.31
CA ILE A 116 15.10 15.02 -54.45
C ILE A 116 15.85 14.71 -53.14
N LYS A 117 16.01 13.45 -52.66
CA LYS A 117 15.73 12.11 -53.23
C LYS A 117 15.27 11.10 -52.16
N VAL A 118 14.57 10.04 -52.60
CA VAL A 118 14.38 8.77 -51.87
C VAL A 118 14.83 7.62 -52.79
N SER A 119 15.31 6.51 -52.24
CA SER A 119 15.57 5.25 -52.96
C SER A 119 15.04 4.04 -52.18
N SER A 120 14.76 2.94 -52.87
CA SER A 120 13.83 1.89 -52.45
C SER A 120 14.47 0.63 -51.83
N CYS A 121 13.61 -0.19 -51.21
CA CYS A 121 13.90 -1.54 -50.74
C CYS A 121 14.21 -2.53 -51.88
N LEU A 122 14.79 -3.70 -51.54
CA LEU A 122 14.21 -5.03 -51.77
C LEU A 122 14.91 -6.10 -50.89
N GLU A 123 14.53 -7.37 -51.04
CA GLU A 123 14.65 -8.44 -50.02
C GLU A 123 15.79 -9.47 -50.30
N GLU A 124 15.80 -10.56 -49.50
CA GLU A 124 16.58 -11.82 -49.63
C GLU A 124 18.09 -11.79 -49.29
N SER A 125 18.72 -12.87 -48.77
CA SER A 125 18.19 -14.10 -48.13
C SER A 125 19.28 -14.87 -47.32
N GLU A 126 18.82 -15.80 -46.48
CA GLU A 126 19.48 -17.03 -45.94
C GLU A 126 20.84 -17.06 -45.18
N SER A 127 20.82 -18.01 -44.21
CA SER A 127 21.91 -18.90 -43.77
C SER A 127 22.80 -18.53 -42.57
N SER A 128 23.09 -19.55 -41.76
CA SER A 128 24.08 -19.58 -40.69
C SER A 128 25.21 -20.53 -41.05
N PRO A 129 26.35 -20.47 -40.34
CA PRO A 129 27.08 -21.71 -40.02
C PRO A 129 27.14 -22.00 -38.51
N LYS A 130 27.43 -23.26 -38.18
CA LYS A 130 27.45 -23.79 -36.81
C LYS A 130 28.89 -23.92 -36.26
N LYS A 131 28.96 -23.94 -34.92
CA LYS A 131 29.98 -24.57 -34.05
C LYS A 131 31.10 -25.40 -34.71
N LYS A 132 32.31 -25.30 -34.14
CA LYS A 132 33.13 -26.49 -33.82
C LYS A 132 33.94 -26.29 -32.53
N ASN A 133 34.13 -27.38 -31.79
CA ASN A 133 34.93 -27.42 -30.55
C ASN A 133 36.42 -27.65 -30.86
N SER A 134 37.29 -27.29 -29.92
CA SER A 134 38.34 -28.23 -29.43
C SER A 134 38.89 -27.81 -28.07
N GLU A 135 39.21 -28.80 -27.24
CA GLU A 135 40.00 -28.67 -26.01
C GLU A 135 41.51 -28.78 -26.36
N THR A 136 42.53 -28.74 -25.49
CA THR A 136 42.67 -28.94 -24.03
C THR A 136 44.06 -28.47 -23.55
N LYS A 137 44.20 -27.99 -22.29
CA LYS A 137 45.46 -28.01 -21.45
C LYS A 137 46.66 -27.17 -21.99
N LYS A 138 47.68 -26.75 -21.21
CA LYS A 138 48.01 -26.90 -19.77
C LYS A 138 48.93 -25.74 -19.31
N ARG A 139 48.80 -25.30 -18.04
CA ARG A 139 49.82 -24.71 -17.11
C ARG A 139 50.89 -23.71 -17.63
N GLU A 140 51.03 -22.58 -16.93
CA GLU A 140 52.22 -22.36 -16.07
C GLU A 140 51.98 -21.37 -14.90
N SER A 141 53.02 -21.21 -14.08
CA SER A 141 53.27 -20.45 -12.81
C SER A 141 52.81 -18.98 -12.76
N SER A 142 52.75 -18.27 -11.60
CA SER A 142 52.99 -18.59 -10.16
C SER A 142 52.58 -17.40 -9.26
N SER A 143 52.29 -17.65 -7.96
CA SER A 143 52.21 -16.66 -6.82
C SER A 143 51.21 -15.49 -6.95
N SER A 144 50.44 -15.05 -5.94
CA SER A 144 50.12 -15.49 -4.55
C SER A 144 48.86 -14.69 -4.07
N ASN A 145 48.31 -14.69 -2.85
CA ASN A 145 48.73 -15.25 -1.55
C ASN A 145 47.53 -15.46 -0.57
N THR A 146 47.85 -15.84 0.67
CA THR A 146 47.11 -15.74 1.96
C THR A 146 46.28 -14.46 2.20
N ARG A 147 45.28 -14.35 3.10
CA ARG A 147 44.68 -15.17 4.21
C ARG A 147 43.37 -14.45 4.67
N ASN A 148 42.43 -14.96 5.48
CA ASN A 148 41.99 -16.32 5.89
C ASN A 148 40.56 -16.22 6.49
N SER A 149 39.81 -17.32 6.55
CA SER A 149 39.03 -17.74 7.73
C SER A 149 38.46 -19.15 7.51
N GLU A 150 38.29 -19.92 8.59
CA GLU A 150 37.98 -21.34 8.54
C GLU A 150 36.62 -21.64 9.20
N LEU A 151 35.88 -22.56 8.59
CA LEU A 151 34.86 -23.36 9.27
C LEU A 151 35.44 -24.76 9.45
N ASN A 152 35.35 -25.32 10.66
CA ASN A 152 35.74 -26.72 10.89
C ASN A 152 34.57 -27.50 11.47
N LYS A 153 34.41 -28.74 11.00
CA LYS A 153 33.37 -29.69 11.39
C LYS A 153 33.96 -31.09 11.21
N GLN A 154 34.05 -31.86 12.29
CA GLN A 154 34.52 -33.26 12.24
C GLN A 154 33.64 -34.13 13.15
N GLU A 155 33.50 -35.40 12.75
CA GLU A 155 32.79 -36.47 13.44
C GLU A 155 33.76 -37.65 13.69
N ILE A 156 33.23 -38.77 14.19
CA ILE A 156 33.77 -40.15 14.23
C ILE A 156 34.41 -40.56 15.58
N ASP A 157 33.58 -41.27 16.38
CA ASP A 157 33.80 -42.61 16.99
C ASP A 157 35.05 -42.94 17.85
N SER A 158 35.02 -43.84 18.85
CA SER A 158 33.93 -44.50 19.63
C SER A 158 34.54 -45.28 20.83
N ASN A 159 33.74 -45.66 21.84
CA ASN A 159 34.01 -46.77 22.79
C ASN A 159 32.79 -47.11 23.70
N GLU A 160 32.88 -48.19 24.48
CA GLU A 160 31.73 -49.06 24.88
C GLU A 160 31.36 -49.10 26.39
N HIS A 161 30.23 -49.78 26.70
CA HIS A 161 29.73 -50.31 28.02
C HIS A 161 29.23 -49.28 29.06
N GLU A 162 28.19 -49.52 29.89
CA GLU A 162 27.28 -50.67 30.15
C GLU A 162 25.79 -50.25 30.00
N GLY A 163 24.79 -51.15 29.92
CA GLY A 163 23.91 -51.56 31.05
C GLY A 163 22.86 -50.50 31.47
N ASP A 164 21.53 -50.72 31.55
CA ASP A 164 20.70 -51.94 31.58
C ASP A 164 19.22 -51.66 31.12
N GLU A 165 18.29 -52.62 31.24
CA GLU A 165 16.86 -52.58 30.79
C GLU A 165 15.97 -51.48 31.48
N ASN A 166 14.71 -51.12 31.10
CA ASN A 166 13.59 -51.93 30.56
C ASN A 166 12.33 -51.13 30.06
N THR A 167 11.42 -51.84 29.36
CA THR A 167 9.97 -51.62 29.13
C THR A 167 9.35 -50.27 28.68
N ASP A 168 8.86 -50.32 27.44
CA ASP A 168 7.61 -49.77 26.85
C ASP A 168 6.39 -49.54 27.79
N SER A 169 5.60 -48.47 27.54
CA SER A 169 4.12 -48.57 27.43
C SER A 169 3.41 -47.26 27.02
N ARG A 170 2.30 -47.40 26.27
CA ARG A 170 1.32 -46.33 25.98
C ARG A 170 0.21 -46.29 27.03
N ALA A 171 -0.18 -45.09 27.46
CA ALA A 171 -1.56 -44.83 27.91
C ALA A 171 -1.95 -43.35 27.76
N SER A 172 -3.20 -43.10 27.38
CA SER A 172 -3.88 -41.80 27.51
C SER A 172 -4.82 -41.86 28.71
N VAL A 173 -5.12 -40.73 29.37
CA VAL A 173 -6.46 -40.41 29.93
C VAL A 173 -6.49 -38.96 30.49
N SER A 174 -7.69 -38.39 30.58
CA SER A 174 -7.98 -37.04 31.13
C SER A 174 -8.38 -37.11 32.60
N SER A 175 -8.12 -36.05 33.39
CA SER A 175 -8.72 -35.88 34.72
C SER A 175 -8.90 -34.42 35.15
N VAL A 176 -9.87 -34.21 36.04
CA VAL A 176 -10.33 -32.96 36.66
C VAL A 176 -10.30 -33.25 38.19
N VAL A 177 -10.21 -32.31 39.15
CA VAL A 177 -10.89 -31.01 39.28
C VAL A 177 -10.09 -30.04 40.18
N GLU A 178 -10.44 -28.74 40.08
CA GLU A 178 -10.66 -27.82 41.22
C GLU A 178 -9.60 -26.82 41.73
N SER A 179 -10.15 -25.77 42.33
CA SER A 179 -9.51 -24.55 42.84
C SER A 179 -9.42 -24.57 44.37
N LYS A 180 -8.65 -23.63 44.94
CA LYS A 180 -8.87 -23.17 46.32
C LYS A 180 -8.80 -21.66 46.43
N GLU A 181 -9.90 -21.07 46.89
CA GLU A 181 -9.91 -19.78 47.57
C GLU A 181 -9.59 -19.99 49.07
N GLU A 182 -9.19 -18.94 49.78
CA GLU A 182 -9.16 -18.93 51.24
C GLU A 182 -9.85 -17.66 51.75
N LYS A 183 -10.60 -17.77 52.86
CA LYS A 183 -11.67 -16.85 53.25
C LYS A 183 -11.69 -16.60 54.77
N CYS A 184 -12.30 -15.47 55.15
CA CYS A 184 -13.04 -15.12 56.38
C CYS A 184 -12.63 -13.72 56.90
N GLU A 185 -13.52 -12.74 57.10
CA GLU A 185 -14.70 -12.68 58.00
C GLU A 185 -14.34 -12.66 59.50
N ALA A 186 -14.93 -11.85 60.38
CA ALA A 186 -15.79 -10.65 60.23
C ALA A 186 -15.89 -9.91 61.59
N GLY A 187 -16.32 -8.64 61.63
CA GLY A 187 -16.56 -7.87 62.87
C GLY A 187 -17.25 -6.52 62.62
N ASN A 188 -18.06 -6.03 63.57
CA ASN A 188 -19.02 -4.93 63.32
C ASN A 188 -19.25 -4.02 64.56
N SER A 189 -19.70 -2.77 64.32
CA SER A 189 -20.68 -1.96 65.09
C SER A 189 -20.29 -0.51 65.50
N THR A 190 -21.04 0.44 64.91
CA THR A 190 -21.66 1.65 65.51
C THR A 190 -20.84 2.89 65.95
N SER A 191 -21.52 4.05 65.97
CA SER A 191 -20.99 5.44 66.00
C SER A 191 -21.42 6.24 67.25
N PRO A 192 -20.92 7.49 67.46
CA PRO A 192 -21.87 8.63 67.41
C PRO A 192 -21.35 10.05 67.03
N LYS A 193 -22.17 10.77 66.23
CA LYS A 193 -22.56 12.22 66.33
C LYS A 193 -21.53 13.38 66.28
N LYS A 194 -21.71 14.25 65.25
CA LYS A 194 -21.50 15.73 65.19
C LYS A 194 -20.03 16.22 65.39
N ARG A 195 -19.57 17.38 64.87
CA ARG A 195 -20.23 18.65 64.44
C ARG A 195 -19.37 19.31 63.32
N ALA A 196 -19.82 20.43 62.73
CA ALA A 196 -19.15 21.06 61.58
C ALA A 196 -18.17 22.20 61.92
N SER A 197 -17.01 22.22 61.26
CA SER A 197 -16.22 23.40 60.86
C SER A 197 -15.11 22.95 59.90
N GLY A 198 -14.83 23.69 58.81
CA GLY A 198 -13.89 23.25 57.76
C GLY A 198 -12.51 23.90 57.82
N SER A 199 -11.53 23.24 57.20
CA SER A 199 -10.29 23.82 56.65
C SER A 199 -9.71 22.87 55.59
N SER A 200 -8.79 23.34 54.74
CA SER A 200 -8.27 22.62 53.58
C SER A 200 -7.00 21.80 53.88
N SER A 201 -6.84 20.69 53.17
CA SER A 201 -5.54 20.04 52.87
C SER A 201 -5.74 19.14 51.64
N HIS A 202 -5.10 19.45 50.51
CA HIS A 202 -4.94 18.49 49.41
C HIS A 202 -3.55 17.86 49.51
N ASN A 203 -3.44 16.56 49.23
CA ASN A 203 -2.16 15.84 49.25
C ASN A 203 -1.48 15.96 47.89
N ASN A 204 -0.20 16.36 47.89
CA ASN A 204 0.64 16.29 46.70
C ASN A 204 1.13 14.85 46.50
N SER A 205 0.60 14.16 45.48
CA SER A 205 1.11 12.85 45.05
C SER A 205 1.37 12.79 43.55
N GLU A 206 0.47 13.33 42.73
CA GLU A 206 0.56 13.31 41.26
C GLU A 206 1.68 14.22 40.72
N MET A 207 2.08 15.25 41.48
CA MET A 207 3.00 16.29 41.02
C MET A 207 4.50 15.89 40.99
N ASN A 208 4.84 14.68 41.46
CA ASN A 208 6.22 14.17 41.43
C ASN A 208 6.49 13.33 40.17
N ASP A 209 5.64 12.36 39.82
CA ASP A 209 5.82 11.50 38.63
C ASP A 209 5.92 12.32 37.34
N SER A 210 4.96 13.23 37.10
CA SER A 210 4.97 14.10 35.93
C SER A 210 6.21 15.01 35.86
N LYS A 211 6.84 15.28 37.01
CA LYS A 211 8.03 16.13 37.10
C LYS A 211 9.32 15.33 36.89
N GLU A 212 9.40 14.12 37.43
CA GLU A 212 10.52 13.21 37.17
C GLU A 212 10.54 12.76 35.70
N HIS A 213 9.37 12.55 35.08
CA HIS A 213 9.25 12.29 33.64
C HIS A 213 9.69 13.51 32.80
N LEU A 214 9.28 14.73 33.19
CA LEU A 214 9.67 15.96 32.52
C LEU A 214 11.17 16.26 32.64
N ASP A 215 11.76 16.08 33.83
CA ASP A 215 13.18 16.31 34.06
C ASP A 215 14.04 15.28 33.27
N LYS A 216 13.65 13.99 33.25
CA LYS A 216 14.28 12.98 32.37
C LYS A 216 14.17 13.33 30.89
N THR A 217 12.99 13.79 30.45
CA THR A 217 12.77 14.25 29.07
C THR A 217 13.66 15.44 28.72
N LEU A 218 13.87 16.38 29.66
CA LEU A 218 14.78 17.52 29.49
C LEU A 218 16.25 17.09 29.44
N GLU A 219 16.67 16.14 30.29
CA GLU A 219 18.02 15.57 30.25
C GLU A 219 18.31 14.81 28.96
N ILE A 220 17.33 14.05 28.42
CA ILE A 220 17.42 13.41 27.10
C ILE A 220 17.55 14.47 25.99
N ASN A 221 16.70 15.49 26.00
CA ASN A 221 16.71 16.56 24.99
C ASN A 221 18.03 17.36 24.96
N ASP A 222 18.60 17.70 26.13
CA ASP A 222 19.89 18.40 26.22
C ASP A 222 21.09 17.47 25.99
N SER A 223 20.96 16.18 26.28
CA SER A 223 21.91 15.16 25.84
C SER A 223 21.93 15.07 24.31
N ILE A 224 20.78 15.04 23.64
CA ILE A 224 20.71 14.99 22.17
C ILE A 224 21.30 16.26 21.52
N LYS A 225 21.14 17.44 22.12
CA LYS A 225 21.83 18.66 21.66
C LYS A 225 23.35 18.53 21.76
N LYS A 226 23.88 17.92 22.83
CA LYS A 226 25.32 17.64 23.01
C LYS A 226 25.81 16.51 22.08
N LEU A 227 25.02 15.46 21.85
CA LEU A 227 25.34 14.35 20.97
C LEU A 227 25.44 14.80 19.50
N ASN A 228 24.55 15.69 19.08
CA ASN A 228 24.65 16.42 17.80
C ASN A 228 25.90 17.31 17.68
N THR A 229 26.66 17.53 18.76
CA THR A 229 27.95 18.24 18.76
C THR A 229 29.17 17.34 19.00
N SER A 230 29.02 16.09 19.47
CA SER A 230 30.13 15.17 19.74
C SER A 230 30.28 14.02 18.74
N GLY A 231 29.20 13.61 18.05
CA GLY A 231 29.27 12.61 16.96
C GLY A 231 29.36 11.13 17.38
N ASP A 232 29.56 10.84 18.68
CA ASP A 232 29.74 9.47 19.20
C ASP A 232 28.45 8.64 19.34
N LEU A 233 27.28 9.18 18.98
CA LEU A 233 26.09 8.38 18.67
C LEU A 233 25.59 8.67 17.27
N ASN A 234 25.55 7.64 16.43
CA ASN A 234 25.01 7.70 15.09
C ASN A 234 23.49 7.91 15.16
N ILE A 235 23.00 9.08 14.75
CA ILE A 235 21.57 9.42 14.70
C ILE A 235 20.75 8.40 13.90
N ASN A 236 21.36 7.72 12.92
CA ASN A 236 20.73 6.64 12.16
C ASN A 236 20.35 5.47 13.07
N ASN A 237 21.19 5.12 14.05
CA ASN A 237 20.91 4.03 14.99
C ASN A 237 19.73 4.38 15.90
N VAL A 238 19.64 5.63 16.36
CA VAL A 238 18.49 6.13 17.13
C VAL A 238 17.21 6.06 16.29
N LEU A 239 17.25 6.48 15.03
CA LEU A 239 16.09 6.39 14.13
C LEU A 239 15.67 4.93 13.87
N ILE A 240 16.62 4.00 13.74
CA ILE A 240 16.36 2.56 13.60
C ILE A 240 15.74 2.00 14.89
N GLU A 241 16.26 2.33 16.08
CA GLU A 241 15.68 1.92 17.37
C GLU A 241 14.24 2.45 17.52
N LYS A 242 14.01 3.72 17.18
CA LYS A 242 12.72 4.39 17.39
C LYS A 242 11.67 4.03 16.34
N TYR A 243 12.04 3.70 15.10
CA TYR A 243 11.08 3.41 14.01
C TYR A 243 11.16 2.00 13.42
N LEU A 244 12.13 1.18 13.83
CA LEU A 244 12.37 -0.18 13.33
C LEU A 244 12.62 -0.26 11.81
N VAL A 245 13.05 0.85 11.18
CA VAL A 245 13.41 0.93 9.75
C VAL A 245 14.53 1.94 9.52
N GLN A 246 15.41 1.71 8.54
CA GLN A 246 16.49 2.62 8.19
C GLN A 246 15.97 3.83 7.37
N MET A 247 16.31 5.06 7.76
CA MET A 247 16.00 6.24 6.95
C MET A 247 16.91 6.30 5.71
N PRO A 248 16.40 6.68 4.52
CA PRO A 248 17.21 6.79 3.31
C PRO A 248 18.19 7.97 3.40
N GLU A 249 19.30 7.95 2.65
CA GLU A 249 20.32 9.03 2.71
C GLU A 249 19.73 10.42 2.39
N GLU A 250 18.72 10.47 1.51
CA GLU A 250 18.03 11.70 1.16
C GLU A 250 17.36 12.39 2.36
N PHE A 251 16.88 11.65 3.37
CA PHE A 251 16.20 12.19 4.54
C PHE A 251 17.14 13.10 5.36
N PHE A 252 18.37 12.62 5.60
CA PHE A 252 19.41 13.36 6.30
C PHE A 252 19.92 14.55 5.48
N THR A 253 19.95 14.41 4.15
CA THR A 253 20.35 15.50 3.25
C THR A 253 19.25 16.56 3.11
N PHE A 254 17.99 16.15 3.14
CA PHE A 254 16.83 17.04 3.20
C PHE A 254 16.75 17.80 4.52
N TRP A 255 17.09 17.17 5.66
CA TRP A 255 17.17 17.87 6.95
C TRP A 255 18.17 19.05 6.91
N LYS A 256 19.32 18.88 6.25
CA LYS A 256 20.31 19.96 6.04
C LYS A 256 19.76 21.12 5.19
N LEU A 257 18.80 20.87 4.30
CA LEU A 257 18.05 21.93 3.60
C LEU A 257 17.06 22.63 4.54
N CYS A 258 16.32 21.87 5.36
CA CYS A 258 15.37 22.40 6.33
C CYS A 258 16.05 23.35 7.32
N GLN A 259 17.21 22.97 7.85
CA GLN A 259 18.06 23.79 8.72
C GLN A 259 18.54 25.09 8.04
N LYS A 260 18.77 25.09 6.71
CA LYS A 260 19.12 26.31 5.95
C LYS A 260 17.91 27.21 5.64
N ILE A 261 16.71 26.64 5.54
CA ILE A 261 15.47 27.40 5.30
C ILE A 261 14.97 28.04 6.59
N SER A 262 14.93 27.28 7.69
CA SER A 262 14.45 27.69 9.01
C SER A 262 15.42 27.23 10.11
N PRO A 263 16.48 28.00 10.41
CA PRO A 263 17.52 27.57 11.36
C PRO A 263 17.06 27.44 12.82
N LYS A 264 15.90 28.01 13.19
CA LYS A 264 15.34 27.92 14.55
C LYS A 264 14.37 26.75 14.70
N ASN A 265 13.48 26.58 13.74
CA ASN A 265 12.48 25.51 13.70
C ASN A 265 12.55 24.80 12.33
N PRO A 266 13.49 23.86 12.10
CA PRO A 266 13.63 23.24 10.78
C PRO A 266 12.39 22.42 10.37
N THR A 267 11.61 21.91 11.33
CA THR A 267 10.31 21.25 11.07
C THR A 267 9.29 22.14 10.36
N ASP A 268 9.40 23.45 10.55
CA ASP A 268 8.46 24.45 10.08
C ASP A 268 8.92 25.09 8.75
N ALA A 269 10.00 24.58 8.14
CA ALA A 269 10.62 25.12 6.92
C ALA A 269 9.66 25.27 5.72
N PHE A 270 8.59 24.48 5.68
CA PHE A 270 7.62 24.43 4.57
C PHE A 270 6.22 24.92 4.95
N VAL A 271 6.04 25.60 6.09
CA VAL A 271 4.74 26.14 6.52
C VAL A 271 4.18 27.17 5.52
N SER A 272 5.02 27.81 4.69
CA SER A 272 4.57 28.66 3.59
C SER A 272 3.91 27.91 2.43
N LEU A 273 4.07 26.58 2.35
CA LEU A 273 3.36 25.68 1.45
C LEU A 273 2.14 25.02 2.14
N ASP A 274 1.83 25.43 3.37
CA ASP A 274 0.86 24.78 4.26
C ASP A 274 1.25 23.33 4.62
N LEU A 275 2.54 23.07 4.82
CA LEU A 275 3.11 21.76 5.17
C LEU A 275 3.99 21.84 6.42
N LYS A 276 3.98 20.78 7.25
CA LYS A 276 4.86 20.64 8.42
C LYS A 276 5.54 19.27 8.44
N LEU A 277 6.84 19.26 8.75
CA LEU A 277 7.63 18.03 8.90
C LEU A 277 7.41 17.41 10.29
N VAL A 278 7.29 16.10 10.35
CA VAL A 278 6.84 15.34 11.54
C VAL A 278 7.52 13.96 11.64
N GLY A 279 7.17 13.19 12.68
CA GLY A 279 7.59 11.78 12.82
C GLY A 279 9.10 11.66 13.00
N PRO A 280 9.82 10.96 12.10
CA PRO A 280 11.29 10.96 12.07
C PRO A 280 11.93 12.37 12.14
N PHE A 281 11.27 13.41 11.61
CA PHE A 281 11.77 14.79 11.72
C PHE A 281 11.61 15.41 13.11
N ASP A 282 10.71 14.91 13.96
CA ASP A 282 10.65 15.30 15.38
C ASP A 282 11.90 14.78 16.12
N VAL A 283 12.35 13.54 15.84
CA VAL A 283 13.61 12.97 16.35
C VAL A 283 14.82 13.79 15.89
N MET A 284 14.88 14.15 14.60
CA MET A 284 15.94 15.03 14.08
C MET A 284 15.91 16.44 14.69
N ASN A 285 14.76 16.89 15.19
CA ASN A 285 14.60 18.14 15.95
C ASN A 285 14.84 17.97 17.47
N GLY A 286 15.31 16.80 17.90
CA GLY A 286 15.69 16.49 19.27
C GLY A 286 14.61 15.88 20.15
N LYS A 287 13.36 15.72 19.66
CA LYS A 287 12.28 15.09 20.47
C LYS A 287 12.42 13.57 20.44
N VAL A 288 12.82 12.99 21.55
CA VAL A 288 12.95 11.53 21.71
C VAL A 288 12.40 11.14 23.07
N VAL A 289 11.69 10.01 23.11
CA VAL A 289 11.14 9.37 24.32
C VAL A 289 11.74 7.98 24.51
N ASP A 290 11.54 7.39 25.68
CA ASP A 290 11.94 6.00 25.94
C ASP A 290 11.07 4.99 25.13
N GLY A 291 11.67 3.85 24.76
CA GLY A 291 11.02 2.83 23.94
C GLY A 291 10.81 3.23 22.46
N PRO A 292 10.08 2.43 21.66
CA PRO A 292 9.84 2.69 20.24
C PRO A 292 8.80 3.79 20.00
N MET A 293 9.02 4.59 18.94
CA MET A 293 8.15 5.69 18.51
C MET A 293 7.32 5.33 17.25
N VAL A 294 7.15 4.03 16.99
CA VAL A 294 6.51 3.47 15.76
C VAL A 294 5.07 3.89 15.51
N THR A 295 4.37 4.40 16.54
CA THR A 295 3.02 4.96 16.46
C THR A 295 2.99 6.49 16.34
N HIS A 296 4.09 7.20 16.56
CA HIS A 296 4.15 8.67 16.51
C HIS A 296 3.86 9.18 15.09
N TRP A 297 2.81 9.99 14.94
CA TRP A 297 2.20 10.42 13.67
C TRP A 297 1.63 9.31 12.79
N ARG A 298 1.37 8.11 13.34
CA ARG A 298 0.68 7.03 12.62
C ARG A 298 -0.84 7.27 12.64
N PHE A 299 -1.43 7.51 11.48
CA PHE A 299 -2.87 7.68 11.32
C PHE A 299 -3.59 6.34 11.31
N PHE A 300 -4.89 6.34 11.58
CA PHE A 300 -5.69 5.12 11.77
C PHE A 300 -5.63 4.16 10.57
N TYR A 301 -5.56 4.66 9.34
CA TYR A 301 -5.45 3.83 8.15
C TYR A 301 -4.01 3.54 7.68
N ASP A 302 -2.97 3.98 8.40
CA ASP A 302 -1.58 3.77 8.01
C ASP A 302 -1.14 2.31 8.28
N PRO A 303 -0.95 1.49 7.24
CA PRO A 303 -0.39 0.16 7.40
C PRO A 303 1.10 0.26 7.78
N PRO A 304 1.73 -0.80 8.31
CA PRO A 304 3.15 -0.77 8.69
C PRO A 304 4.10 -0.25 7.61
N GLU A 305 3.80 -0.56 6.34
CA GLU A 305 4.50 -0.12 5.13
C GLU A 305 4.54 1.42 4.95
N LEU A 306 3.61 2.16 5.55
CA LEU A 306 3.54 3.62 5.49
C LEU A 306 4.10 4.24 6.77
N GLN A 307 5.01 5.20 6.60
CA GLN A 307 5.64 5.96 7.69
C GLN A 307 5.51 7.47 7.43
N THR A 308 4.60 8.12 8.16
CA THR A 308 4.31 9.55 8.00
C THR A 308 5.50 10.44 8.37
N ILE A 309 5.80 11.41 7.49
CA ILE A 309 6.92 12.35 7.59
C ILE A 309 6.53 13.80 7.35
N VAL A 310 5.39 14.07 6.70
CA VAL A 310 4.84 15.42 6.48
C VAL A 310 3.33 15.42 6.70
N VAL A 311 2.79 16.46 7.34
CA VAL A 311 1.33 16.71 7.44
C VAL A 311 0.96 18.03 6.78
N SER A 312 -0.27 18.12 6.26
CA SER A 312 -0.88 19.38 5.86
C SER A 312 -1.21 20.24 7.07
N THR A 313 -1.06 21.56 6.95
CA THR A 313 -1.52 22.54 7.95
C THR A 313 -2.78 23.30 7.50
N LEU A 314 -3.45 22.83 6.45
CA LEU A 314 -4.70 23.41 5.96
C LEU A 314 -5.91 22.92 6.77
N LYS A 315 -6.69 23.87 7.31
CA LYS A 315 -7.89 23.60 8.15
C LYS A 315 -9.02 22.81 7.48
N ASN A 316 -8.98 22.63 6.16
CA ASN A 316 -9.93 21.80 5.40
C ASN A 316 -9.33 20.45 4.98
N GLN A 317 -8.11 20.14 5.42
CA GLN A 317 -7.33 18.95 5.09
C GLN A 317 -6.47 18.50 6.29
N GLU A 318 -6.97 18.66 7.52
CA GLU A 318 -6.18 18.42 8.75
C GLU A 318 -5.71 16.96 8.92
N GLU A 319 -6.38 16.01 8.24
CA GLU A 319 -5.99 14.59 8.17
C GLU A 319 -5.16 14.22 6.92
N LEU A 320 -4.88 15.16 6.02
CA LEU A 320 -4.02 14.92 4.85
C LEU A 320 -2.56 14.89 5.28
N HIS A 321 -1.94 13.74 5.10
CA HIS A 321 -0.57 13.47 5.47
C HIS A 321 0.17 12.70 4.37
N TYR A 322 1.49 12.69 4.48
CA TYR A 322 2.40 12.13 3.51
C TYR A 322 3.47 11.30 4.21
N GLY A 323 3.71 10.10 3.71
CA GLY A 323 4.63 9.14 4.30
C GLY A 323 5.56 8.50 3.27
N TYR A 324 6.71 8.05 3.75
CA TYR A 324 7.53 7.08 3.02
C TYR A 324 6.78 5.75 2.97
N PHE A 325 6.65 5.17 1.78
CA PHE A 325 6.05 3.83 1.58
C PHE A 325 7.13 2.81 1.24
N ARG A 326 7.19 1.70 1.99
CA ARG A 326 8.18 0.62 1.84
C ARG A 326 7.49 -0.71 1.55
N ASP A 327 8.06 -1.51 0.66
CA ASP A 327 7.61 -2.91 0.46
C ASP A 327 8.22 -3.86 1.51
N CYS A 328 9.37 -3.50 2.09
CA CYS A 328 10.14 -4.30 3.05
C CYS A 328 10.79 -3.35 4.09
N PRO A 329 10.93 -3.71 5.38
CA PRO A 329 11.46 -2.80 6.40
C PRO A 329 12.96 -2.51 6.24
N ASP A 330 13.68 -3.44 5.62
CA ASP A 330 15.10 -3.40 5.26
C ASP A 330 15.37 -2.69 3.91
N GLU A 331 14.34 -2.48 3.08
CA GLU A 331 14.44 -1.74 1.82
C GLU A 331 14.20 -0.22 2.03
N ASP A 332 14.85 0.59 1.19
CA ASP A 332 14.58 2.03 1.08
C ASP A 332 13.12 2.29 0.60
N PRO A 333 12.53 3.47 0.91
CA PRO A 333 11.20 3.82 0.47
C PRO A 333 11.06 3.86 -1.05
N VAL A 334 10.00 3.25 -1.58
CA VAL A 334 9.76 3.18 -3.02
C VAL A 334 9.12 4.47 -3.57
N PHE A 335 8.38 5.20 -2.73
CA PHE A 335 7.85 6.53 -3.04
C PHE A 335 7.37 7.26 -1.78
N ILE A 336 7.11 8.57 -1.92
CA ILE A 336 6.22 9.31 -1.03
C ILE A 336 4.78 9.01 -1.44
N ALA A 337 3.95 8.60 -0.48
CA ALA A 337 2.51 8.42 -0.66
C ALA A 337 1.71 9.39 0.22
N SER A 338 0.44 9.60 -0.13
CA SER A 338 -0.53 10.34 0.70
C SER A 338 -1.77 9.51 1.01
N ASN A 339 -2.36 9.81 2.17
CA ASN A 339 -3.67 9.37 2.60
C ASN A 339 -4.40 10.53 3.31
N THR A 340 -5.71 10.40 3.55
CA THR A 340 -6.58 11.46 4.11
C THR A 340 -7.39 10.99 5.33
N ASN A 341 -7.00 9.87 5.93
CA ASN A 341 -7.64 9.17 7.06
C ASN A 341 -9.14 8.82 6.91
N LYS A 342 -9.71 8.98 5.71
CA LYS A 342 -11.10 8.63 5.39
C LYS A 342 -11.28 7.12 5.13
N ASP A 343 -10.35 6.56 4.37
CA ASP A 343 -10.24 5.16 4.01
C ASP A 343 -8.77 4.74 3.87
N CYS A 344 -8.53 3.47 3.54
CA CYS A 344 -7.20 2.89 3.36
C CYS A 344 -6.58 3.09 1.97
N LYS A 345 -7.14 3.93 1.08
CA LYS A 345 -6.55 4.12 -0.26
C LYS A 345 -5.25 4.92 -0.15
N ILE A 346 -4.14 4.30 -0.52
CA ILE A 346 -2.81 4.91 -0.53
C ILE A 346 -2.52 5.47 -1.93
N ASN A 347 -1.98 6.69 -2.01
CA ASN A 347 -1.81 7.41 -3.29
C ASN A 347 -0.34 7.82 -3.46
N PRO A 348 0.43 7.23 -4.39
CA PRO A 348 1.80 7.69 -4.67
C PRO A 348 1.77 9.13 -5.23
N VAL A 349 2.54 10.05 -4.63
CA VAL A 349 2.56 11.48 -5.01
C VAL A 349 3.91 11.99 -5.51
N ALA A 350 5.01 11.38 -5.09
CA ALA A 350 6.36 11.73 -5.52
C ALA A 350 7.31 10.54 -5.34
N SER A 351 8.42 10.50 -6.08
CA SER A 351 9.42 9.44 -5.93
C SER A 351 10.28 9.60 -4.68
N ASN A 352 10.49 10.85 -4.24
CA ASN A 352 11.27 11.19 -3.05
C ASN A 352 10.80 12.50 -2.42
N ILE A 353 11.35 12.85 -1.26
CA ILE A 353 10.95 14.07 -0.53
C ILE A 353 11.35 15.37 -1.25
N PHE A 354 12.41 15.35 -2.07
CA PHE A 354 12.85 16.52 -2.84
C PHE A 354 11.93 16.82 -4.03
N THR A 355 11.57 15.81 -4.83
CA THR A 355 10.58 15.92 -5.92
C THR A 355 9.20 16.27 -5.37
N PHE A 356 8.82 15.72 -4.20
CA PHE A 356 7.60 16.12 -3.48
C PHE A 356 7.56 17.63 -3.23
N ILE A 357 8.53 18.17 -2.49
CA ILE A 357 8.57 19.61 -2.19
C ILE A 357 8.71 20.45 -3.46
N HIS A 358 9.45 20.01 -4.49
CA HIS A 358 9.52 20.74 -5.76
C HIS A 358 8.13 20.90 -6.40
N SER A 359 7.38 19.79 -6.53
CA SER A 359 6.01 19.80 -7.06
C SER A 359 5.05 20.67 -6.24
N GLN A 360 5.17 20.66 -4.91
CA GLN A 360 4.33 21.46 -4.02
C GLN A 360 4.64 22.96 -4.15
N ILE A 361 5.90 23.35 -4.36
CA ILE A 361 6.25 24.74 -4.67
C ILE A 361 5.67 25.15 -6.04
N GLU A 362 5.78 24.29 -7.05
CA GLU A 362 5.20 24.58 -8.37
C GLU A 362 3.68 24.72 -8.33
N GLU A 363 2.97 23.89 -7.56
CA GLU A 363 1.51 23.96 -7.43
C GLU A 363 1.08 25.30 -6.83
N LYS A 364 1.72 25.74 -5.74
CA LYS A 364 1.42 27.04 -5.12
C LYS A 364 1.70 28.19 -6.08
N LEU A 365 2.82 28.16 -6.82
CA LEU A 365 3.15 29.16 -7.84
C LEU A 365 2.12 29.21 -8.99
N LYS A 366 1.59 28.05 -9.43
CA LYS A 366 0.55 27.97 -10.46
C LYS A 366 -0.80 28.52 -9.98
N LEU A 367 -1.12 28.37 -8.69
CA LEU A 367 -2.37 28.86 -8.08
C LEU A 367 -2.32 30.34 -7.71
N LYS A 368 -1.16 30.82 -7.22
CA LYS A 368 -0.93 32.20 -6.80
C LYS A 368 0.56 32.48 -6.75
N ASP A 369 1.07 33.25 -7.72
CA ASP A 369 2.46 33.71 -7.67
C ASP A 369 2.74 34.49 -6.38
N SER A 370 3.91 34.22 -5.79
CA SER A 370 4.33 34.80 -4.53
C SER A 370 5.85 34.88 -4.46
N PRO A 371 6.44 36.05 -4.18
CA PRO A 371 7.88 36.18 -3.95
C PRO A 371 8.44 35.23 -2.88
N LYS A 372 7.60 34.81 -1.91
CA LYS A 372 7.96 33.81 -0.89
C LYS A 372 8.17 32.42 -1.50
N HIS A 373 7.28 31.98 -2.38
CA HIS A 373 7.36 30.68 -3.06
C HIS A 373 8.47 30.66 -4.11
N ALA A 374 8.65 31.76 -4.86
CA ALA A 374 9.75 31.90 -5.81
C ALA A 374 11.13 31.85 -5.09
N SER A 375 11.29 32.58 -3.98
CA SER A 375 12.51 32.53 -3.16
C SER A 375 12.76 31.14 -2.57
N LEU A 376 11.71 30.43 -2.15
CA LEU A 376 11.81 29.05 -1.67
C LEU A 376 12.22 28.08 -2.79
N GLN A 377 11.68 28.25 -4.01
CA GLN A 377 12.09 27.44 -5.17
C GLN A 377 13.56 27.63 -5.51
N GLN A 378 14.06 28.87 -5.46
CA GLN A 378 15.48 29.16 -5.70
C GLN A 378 16.36 28.48 -4.64
N LYS A 379 16.05 28.63 -3.35
CA LYS A 379 16.78 27.94 -2.26
C LYS A 379 16.83 26.42 -2.44
N LEU A 380 15.71 25.80 -2.86
CA LEU A 380 15.66 24.37 -3.16
C LEU A 380 16.57 24.02 -4.35
N LYS A 381 16.53 24.79 -5.45
CA LYS A 381 17.33 24.56 -6.66
C LYS A 381 18.84 24.76 -6.40
N ASP A 382 19.23 25.79 -5.66
CA ASP A 382 20.62 26.04 -5.26
C ASP A 382 21.17 24.92 -4.37
N PHE A 383 20.35 24.43 -3.42
CA PHE A 383 20.71 23.31 -2.57
C PHE A 383 20.83 22.01 -3.38
N ALA A 384 19.85 21.72 -4.25
CA ALA A 384 19.85 20.52 -5.07
C ALA A 384 21.08 20.48 -6.00
N HIS A 385 21.40 21.59 -6.67
CA HIS A 385 22.59 21.71 -7.50
C HIS A 385 23.89 21.47 -6.70
N SER A 386 24.03 22.09 -5.53
CA SER A 386 25.22 21.91 -4.68
C SER A 386 25.37 20.52 -4.07
N HIS A 387 24.30 19.71 -4.01
CA HIS A 387 24.30 18.34 -3.49
C HIS A 387 24.12 17.28 -4.59
N LYS A 388 24.12 17.68 -5.87
CA LYS A 388 23.90 16.80 -7.06
C LYS A 388 22.55 16.06 -7.05
N ILE A 389 21.52 16.66 -6.47
CA ILE A 389 20.16 16.12 -6.38
C ILE A 389 19.38 16.53 -7.63
N ASP A 390 18.72 15.58 -8.27
CA ASP A 390 17.74 15.83 -9.32
C ASP A 390 16.36 16.10 -8.70
N LEU A 391 15.67 17.14 -9.17
CA LEU A 391 14.32 17.52 -8.72
C LEU A 391 13.21 17.00 -9.65
N GLU A 392 13.58 16.36 -10.75
CA GLU A 392 12.71 15.85 -11.82
C GLU A 392 12.86 14.32 -12.05
N THR A 393 13.92 13.70 -11.53
CA THR A 393 14.14 12.24 -11.67
C THR A 393 14.49 11.56 -10.32
N PRO A 394 14.15 10.27 -10.14
CA PRO A 394 13.38 9.41 -11.05
C PRO A 394 11.91 9.82 -11.09
N LYS A 395 11.30 9.85 -12.28
CA LYS A 395 9.91 10.30 -12.44
C LYS A 395 8.94 9.32 -11.78
N LEU A 396 8.00 9.80 -10.96
CA LEU A 396 7.02 8.99 -10.22
C LEU A 396 6.37 7.90 -11.08
N ASN A 397 5.87 8.24 -12.27
CA ASN A 397 5.23 7.28 -13.18
C ASN A 397 6.16 6.14 -13.63
N SER A 398 7.47 6.36 -13.66
CA SER A 398 8.46 5.31 -13.96
C SER A 398 8.68 4.41 -12.74
N VAL A 399 8.81 4.99 -11.55
CA VAL A 399 8.98 4.28 -10.27
C VAL A 399 7.77 3.41 -9.95
N VAL A 400 6.56 4.00 -10.01
CA VAL A 400 5.29 3.27 -9.81
C VAL A 400 5.15 2.15 -10.85
N ARG A 401 5.43 2.41 -12.14
CA ARG A 401 5.37 1.35 -13.18
C ARG A 401 6.37 0.22 -12.92
N ALA A 402 7.57 0.52 -12.44
CA ALA A 402 8.58 -0.48 -12.09
C ALA A 402 8.13 -1.33 -10.88
N ARG A 403 7.52 -0.72 -9.86
CA ARG A 403 6.94 -1.44 -8.72
C ARG A 403 5.72 -2.28 -9.11
N THR A 404 4.77 -1.72 -9.88
CA THR A 404 3.57 -2.45 -10.37
C THR A 404 3.93 -3.67 -11.25
N ALA A 405 5.11 -3.69 -11.87
CA ALA A 405 5.61 -4.89 -12.56
C ALA A 405 6.06 -6.03 -11.61
N LYS A 406 6.27 -5.73 -10.32
CA LYS A 406 6.56 -6.69 -9.23
C LYS A 406 5.32 -7.07 -8.40
N THR A 407 4.26 -6.24 -8.36
CA THR A 407 3.10 -6.48 -7.48
C THR A 407 2.29 -7.70 -7.88
N VAL A 408 1.89 -8.53 -6.91
CA VAL A 408 1.12 -9.77 -7.15
C VAL A 408 -0.40 -9.55 -7.16
N CYS A 409 -0.88 -8.55 -6.43
CA CYS A 409 -2.28 -8.16 -6.34
C CYS A 409 -2.43 -6.63 -6.27
N LYS A 410 -3.67 -6.12 -6.16
CA LYS A 410 -3.94 -4.70 -5.90
C LYS A 410 -4.27 -4.39 -4.42
N SER A 411 -4.83 -5.34 -3.67
CA SER A 411 -5.40 -5.12 -2.32
C SER A 411 -6.48 -4.00 -2.30
N LEU A 412 -7.22 -3.87 -1.20
CA LEU A 412 -8.05 -2.70 -0.93
C LEU A 412 -7.23 -1.42 -0.77
N LEU A 413 -5.95 -1.50 -0.38
CA LEU A 413 -5.06 -0.32 -0.26
C LEU A 413 -4.83 0.40 -1.60
N GLY A 414 -5.05 -0.28 -2.72
CA GLY A 414 -5.05 0.31 -4.06
C GLY A 414 -3.66 0.43 -4.73
N VAL A 415 -2.57 0.39 -3.97
CA VAL A 415 -1.19 0.37 -4.49
C VAL A 415 -0.69 -1.03 -4.86
N GLY A 416 -1.33 -2.10 -4.40
CA GLY A 416 -0.83 -3.47 -4.54
C GLY A 416 0.31 -3.82 -3.60
N ILE A 417 0.57 -5.12 -3.42
CA ILE A 417 1.61 -5.65 -2.52
C ILE A 417 2.74 -6.29 -3.33
N VAL A 418 3.98 -6.18 -2.84
CA VAL A 418 5.16 -6.88 -3.40
C VAL A 418 5.65 -7.93 -2.41
N VAL A 419 5.77 -9.17 -2.89
CA VAL A 419 6.28 -10.35 -2.18
C VAL A 419 7.14 -11.18 -3.13
N PRO A 420 8.03 -12.07 -2.62
CA PRO A 420 8.69 -13.06 -3.45
C PRO A 420 7.66 -13.94 -4.18
N TYR A 421 7.73 -14.01 -5.52
CA TYR A 421 6.80 -14.81 -6.33
C TYR A 421 7.50 -15.54 -7.49
N VAL A 422 7.49 -16.88 -7.44
CA VAL A 422 8.20 -17.75 -8.37
C VAL A 422 7.28 -18.19 -9.51
N LYS A 423 7.22 -17.38 -10.57
CA LYS A 423 6.36 -17.55 -11.76
C LYS A 423 6.42 -18.94 -12.44
N LYS A 424 7.46 -19.75 -12.21
CA LYS A 424 7.59 -21.11 -12.76
C LYS A 424 6.79 -22.16 -11.98
N SER A 425 6.65 -21.99 -10.67
CA SER A 425 5.96 -22.91 -9.75
C SER A 425 4.65 -22.33 -9.21
N GLU A 426 4.33 -21.09 -9.57
CA GLU A 426 3.18 -20.30 -9.07
C GLU A 426 3.19 -20.10 -7.54
N LEU A 427 4.36 -20.19 -6.89
CA LEU A 427 4.55 -20.09 -5.44
C LEU A 427 4.85 -18.66 -4.96
N GLY A 428 4.30 -18.30 -3.80
CA GLY A 428 4.48 -17.05 -3.06
C GLY A 428 3.19 -16.22 -2.93
N TYR A 429 2.17 -16.50 -3.76
CA TYR A 429 0.86 -15.84 -3.74
C TYR A 429 -0.17 -16.59 -4.61
N ARG A 430 -1.36 -16.78 -4.05
CA ARG A 430 -2.60 -17.10 -4.79
C ARG A 430 -3.71 -16.08 -4.48
N PRO A 431 -4.63 -15.76 -5.42
CA PRO A 431 -5.75 -14.86 -5.15
C PRO A 431 -6.70 -15.39 -4.07
N LEU A 432 -7.34 -14.46 -3.34
CA LEU A 432 -8.38 -14.77 -2.37
C LEU A 432 -9.64 -15.39 -3.01
N GLN A 433 -10.37 -16.18 -2.23
CA GLN A 433 -11.68 -16.76 -2.61
C GLN A 433 -12.82 -15.71 -2.72
N LYS A 434 -12.49 -14.42 -2.54
CA LYS A 434 -13.37 -13.27 -2.69
C LYS A 434 -12.64 -12.17 -3.45
N THR A 435 -13.33 -11.57 -4.41
CA THR A 435 -12.81 -10.37 -5.10
C THR A 435 -12.83 -9.17 -4.17
N ASN A 436 -11.97 -8.17 -4.44
CA ASN A 436 -11.93 -6.91 -3.68
C ASN A 436 -13.32 -6.25 -3.56
N LYS A 437 -14.16 -6.33 -4.61
CA LYS A 437 -15.54 -5.82 -4.61
C LYS A 437 -16.48 -6.61 -3.67
N GLU A 438 -16.29 -7.91 -3.51
CA GLU A 438 -17.04 -8.70 -2.53
C GLU A 438 -16.58 -8.39 -1.11
N LEU A 439 -15.27 -8.24 -0.87
CA LEU A 439 -14.73 -7.84 0.43
C LEU A 439 -15.19 -6.43 0.82
N GLU A 440 -15.10 -5.44 -0.07
CA GLU A 440 -15.66 -4.09 0.14
C GLU A 440 -17.17 -4.13 0.43
N ASN A 441 -17.92 -5.03 -0.19
CA ASN A 441 -19.34 -5.23 0.11
C ASN A 441 -19.58 -5.90 1.48
N LEU A 442 -18.77 -6.88 1.88
CA LEU A 442 -18.85 -7.51 3.20
C LEU A 442 -18.50 -6.50 4.31
N PHE A 443 -17.39 -5.76 4.17
CA PHE A 443 -16.98 -4.74 5.13
C PHE A 443 -17.98 -3.58 5.20
N ARG A 444 -18.60 -3.18 4.09
CA ARG A 444 -19.68 -2.17 4.11
C ARG A 444 -20.90 -2.65 4.90
N GLN A 445 -21.37 -3.88 4.68
CA GLN A 445 -22.49 -4.45 5.44
C GLN A 445 -22.13 -4.64 6.92
N PHE A 446 -20.87 -4.94 7.24
CA PHE A 446 -20.43 -5.10 8.64
C PHE A 446 -20.48 -3.78 9.41
N LYS A 447 -20.15 -2.67 8.74
CA LYS A 447 -20.20 -1.30 9.28
C LYS A 447 -21.60 -0.67 9.29
N ASP A 448 -22.59 -1.34 8.70
CA ASP A 448 -23.94 -0.81 8.58
C ASP A 448 -24.65 -0.92 9.95
N PRO A 449 -25.06 0.19 10.59
CA PRO A 449 -25.67 0.15 11.91
C PRO A 449 -27.00 -0.63 11.94
N GLU A 450 -27.70 -0.71 10.80
CA GLU A 450 -28.97 -1.44 10.64
C GLU A 450 -28.78 -2.96 10.54
N VAL A 451 -27.53 -3.45 10.38
CA VAL A 451 -27.24 -4.89 10.32
C VAL A 451 -27.09 -5.44 11.72
N GLU A 452 -28.15 -6.09 12.20
CA GLU A 452 -28.26 -6.71 13.52
C GLU A 452 -27.11 -7.65 13.90
N ALA A 453 -26.94 -7.91 15.20
CA ALA A 453 -25.83 -8.69 15.75
C ALA A 453 -25.69 -10.10 15.12
N GLU A 454 -26.79 -10.78 14.83
CA GLU A 454 -26.78 -12.07 14.13
C GLU A 454 -26.31 -11.93 12.67
N GLY A 455 -26.62 -10.79 12.02
CA GLY A 455 -26.13 -10.42 10.70
C GLY A 455 -24.62 -10.18 10.70
N ARG A 456 -24.11 -9.37 11.65
CA ARG A 456 -22.67 -9.16 11.84
C ARG A 456 -21.94 -10.47 12.13
N GLN A 457 -22.53 -11.38 12.91
CA GLN A 457 -21.95 -12.71 13.15
C GLN A 457 -21.92 -13.58 11.88
N LYS A 458 -22.96 -13.56 11.04
CA LYS A 458 -22.95 -14.24 9.72
C LYS A 458 -21.86 -13.69 8.79
N LEU A 459 -21.68 -12.37 8.75
CA LEU A 459 -20.59 -11.73 8.00
C LEU A 459 -19.21 -12.13 8.55
N LYS A 460 -19.07 -12.22 9.89
CA LYS A 460 -17.85 -12.71 10.56
C LYS A 460 -17.53 -14.16 10.19
N SER A 461 -18.54 -15.04 10.13
CA SER A 461 -18.37 -16.43 9.67
C SER A 461 -17.84 -16.51 8.23
N ILE A 462 -18.36 -15.69 7.31
CA ILE A 462 -17.87 -15.65 5.92
C ILE A 462 -16.40 -15.20 5.87
N LEU A 463 -15.98 -14.26 6.73
CA LEU A 463 -14.58 -13.84 6.83
C LEU A 463 -13.69 -14.92 7.49
N GLN A 464 -14.22 -15.73 8.40
CA GLN A 464 -13.53 -16.89 8.97
C GLN A 464 -13.35 -18.01 7.93
N GLU A 465 -14.32 -18.23 7.03
CA GLU A 465 -14.15 -19.12 5.87
C GLU A 465 -13.01 -18.66 4.96
N VAL A 466 -12.95 -17.35 4.63
CA VAL A 466 -11.82 -16.79 3.86
C VAL A 466 -10.50 -16.94 4.61
N SER A 467 -10.47 -16.65 5.92
CA SER A 467 -9.29 -16.83 6.78
C SER A 467 -8.79 -18.30 6.80
N THR A 468 -9.69 -19.28 6.72
CA THR A 468 -9.34 -20.70 6.62
C THR A 468 -8.61 -20.99 5.30
N TRP A 469 -9.10 -20.48 4.18
CA TRP A 469 -8.43 -20.62 2.88
C TRP A 469 -7.09 -19.85 2.80
N VAL A 470 -6.99 -18.73 3.51
CA VAL A 470 -5.75 -17.95 3.64
C VAL A 470 -4.70 -18.72 4.46
N THR A 471 -5.11 -19.39 5.55
CA THR A 471 -4.21 -20.24 6.35
C THR A 471 -3.66 -21.39 5.49
N ILE A 472 -4.51 -22.10 4.75
CA ILE A 472 -4.09 -23.16 3.80
C ILE A 472 -3.13 -22.61 2.74
N ALA A 473 -3.32 -21.38 2.26
CA ALA A 473 -2.40 -20.75 1.33
C ALA A 473 -1.04 -20.45 1.98
N VAL A 474 -1.02 -19.95 3.21
CA VAL A 474 0.20 -19.70 4.00
C VAL A 474 0.95 -21.01 4.29
N ASP A 475 0.25 -22.08 4.68
CA ASP A 475 0.84 -23.41 4.89
C ASP A 475 1.45 -23.98 3.59
N GLU A 476 0.81 -23.74 2.44
CA GLU A 476 1.33 -24.06 1.10
C GLU A 476 2.33 -22.99 0.57
N SER A 477 2.88 -22.13 1.43
CA SER A 477 3.92 -21.10 1.16
C SER A 477 3.52 -19.92 0.26
N ASP A 478 2.23 -19.67 0.07
CA ASP A 478 1.70 -18.49 -0.62
C ASP A 478 1.46 -17.32 0.35
N PHE A 479 2.53 -16.89 1.03
CA PHE A 479 2.47 -15.87 2.11
C PHE A 479 1.86 -14.53 1.68
N GLY A 480 1.96 -14.15 0.40
CA GLY A 480 1.30 -12.95 -0.14
C GLY A 480 -0.22 -12.97 -0.02
N THR A 481 -0.84 -14.16 0.04
CA THR A 481 -2.29 -14.33 0.26
C THR A 481 -2.67 -13.94 1.70
N GLY A 482 -1.80 -14.23 2.67
CA GLY A 482 -1.90 -13.75 4.05
C GLY A 482 -1.75 -12.23 4.13
N LEU A 483 -0.74 -11.67 3.43
CA LEU A 483 -0.50 -10.23 3.40
C LEU A 483 -1.67 -9.46 2.75
N GLU A 484 -2.24 -9.94 1.63
CA GLU A 484 -3.41 -9.29 1.01
C GLU A 484 -4.61 -9.28 1.96
N PHE A 485 -5.02 -10.44 2.50
CA PHE A 485 -6.20 -10.50 3.37
C PHE A 485 -5.99 -9.74 4.68
N GLY A 486 -4.79 -9.81 5.26
CA GLY A 486 -4.43 -9.08 6.46
C GLY A 486 -4.48 -7.57 6.27
N LEU A 487 -3.92 -7.05 5.17
CA LEU A 487 -3.98 -5.62 4.84
C LEU A 487 -5.40 -5.17 4.49
N ASP A 488 -6.19 -6.01 3.82
CA ASP A 488 -7.59 -5.73 3.51
C ASP A 488 -8.47 -5.70 4.77
N LEU A 489 -8.22 -6.59 5.74
CA LEU A 489 -8.84 -6.57 7.07
C LEU A 489 -8.42 -5.34 7.89
N PHE A 490 -7.11 -5.04 7.95
CA PHE A 490 -6.61 -3.84 8.63
C PHE A 490 -7.20 -2.56 8.03
N GLY A 491 -7.15 -2.46 6.70
CA GLY A 491 -7.68 -1.36 5.90
C GLY A 491 -9.22 -1.28 5.90
N SER A 492 -9.92 -2.34 6.31
CA SER A 492 -11.35 -2.27 6.59
C SER A 492 -11.63 -1.30 7.75
N GLY A 493 -10.73 -1.18 8.73
CA GLY A 493 -10.93 -0.32 9.91
C GLY A 493 -12.14 -0.73 10.76
N ILE A 494 -12.39 -2.03 10.89
CA ILE A 494 -13.43 -2.63 11.73
C ILE A 494 -12.77 -3.22 12.98
N GLU A 495 -13.17 -2.76 14.16
CA GLU A 495 -12.52 -3.10 15.42
C GLU A 495 -12.70 -4.58 15.79
N GLU A 496 -13.88 -5.15 15.56
CA GLU A 496 -14.17 -6.57 15.83
C GLU A 496 -13.43 -7.53 14.87
N LEU A 497 -12.69 -7.00 13.91
CA LEU A 497 -11.77 -7.71 13.01
C LEU A 497 -10.28 -7.43 13.31
N HIS A 498 -9.94 -6.51 14.21
CA HIS A 498 -8.54 -6.20 14.56
C HIS A 498 -7.76 -7.44 15.01
N GLY A 499 -8.37 -8.34 15.79
CA GLY A 499 -7.74 -9.61 16.17
C GLY A 499 -7.45 -10.54 14.99
N MET A 500 -8.34 -10.59 13.99
CA MET A 500 -8.12 -11.36 12.76
C MET A 500 -7.03 -10.72 11.87
N ALA A 501 -7.03 -9.38 11.78
CA ALA A 501 -5.97 -8.64 11.10
C ALA A 501 -4.61 -8.87 11.76
N LYS A 502 -4.51 -8.77 13.10
CA LYS A 502 -3.29 -9.03 13.87
C LYS A 502 -2.72 -10.42 13.57
N CYS A 503 -3.52 -11.48 13.73
CA CYS A 503 -3.05 -12.85 13.50
C CYS A 503 -2.64 -13.08 12.04
N THR A 504 -3.43 -12.60 11.07
CA THR A 504 -3.16 -12.84 9.64
C THR A 504 -1.91 -12.10 9.18
N LEU A 505 -1.77 -10.82 9.55
CA LEU A 505 -0.60 -10.02 9.19
C LEU A 505 0.66 -10.43 9.96
N GLY A 506 0.57 -10.72 11.26
CA GLY A 506 1.73 -11.14 12.04
C GLY A 506 2.41 -12.37 11.45
N VAL A 507 1.62 -13.39 11.12
CA VAL A 507 2.11 -14.61 10.45
C VAL A 507 2.62 -14.32 9.04
N ALA A 508 1.93 -13.47 8.26
CA ALA A 508 2.38 -13.11 6.92
C ALA A 508 3.71 -12.33 6.92
N TYR A 509 3.87 -11.35 7.81
CA TYR A 509 5.12 -10.59 7.97
C TYR A 509 6.25 -11.48 8.49
N GLN A 510 5.99 -12.40 9.42
CA GLN A 510 6.98 -13.36 9.91
C GLN A 510 7.53 -14.24 8.77
N TYR A 511 6.65 -14.90 8.00
CA TYR A 511 7.09 -15.75 6.88
C TYR A 511 7.66 -14.97 5.68
N LEU A 512 7.42 -13.67 5.59
CA LEU A 512 8.06 -12.77 4.62
C LEU A 512 9.37 -12.15 5.14
N TYR A 513 9.80 -12.46 6.37
CA TYR A 513 10.96 -11.88 7.05
C TYR A 513 10.87 -10.34 7.19
N ARG A 514 9.74 -9.86 7.74
CA ARG A 514 9.40 -8.44 7.96
C ARG A 514 8.92 -8.20 9.39
N GLU A 515 9.63 -8.75 10.37
CA GLU A 515 9.18 -8.85 11.77
C GLU A 515 9.00 -7.46 12.43
N GLU A 516 9.69 -6.45 11.93
CA GLU A 516 9.54 -5.04 12.26
C GLU A 516 8.14 -4.50 11.90
N PHE A 517 7.62 -4.85 10.72
CA PHE A 517 6.24 -4.52 10.33
C PHE A 517 5.21 -5.24 11.21
N GLY A 518 5.51 -6.46 11.66
CA GLY A 518 4.74 -7.15 12.69
C GLY A 518 4.71 -6.36 14.01
N THR A 519 5.87 -5.92 14.49
CA THR A 519 6.01 -5.13 15.72
C THR A 519 5.29 -3.76 15.62
N ILE A 520 5.44 -3.07 14.48
CA ILE A 520 4.73 -1.82 14.17
C ILE A 520 3.21 -2.04 14.18
N LEU A 521 2.73 -3.15 13.62
CA LEU A 521 1.30 -3.50 13.63
C LEU A 521 0.78 -3.75 15.04
N GLU A 522 1.51 -4.48 15.88
CA GLU A 522 1.10 -4.76 17.26
C GLU A 522 0.96 -3.47 18.07
N ALA A 523 1.97 -2.60 17.99
CA ALA A 523 1.96 -1.29 18.64
C ALA A 523 0.84 -0.39 18.11
N HIS A 524 0.61 -0.39 16.78
CA HIS A 524 -0.50 0.37 16.20
C HIS A 524 -1.85 -0.16 16.68
N LEU A 525 -2.15 -1.45 16.51
CA LEU A 525 -3.46 -2.03 16.85
C LEU A 525 -3.81 -1.90 18.34
N THR A 526 -2.81 -1.84 19.23
CA THR A 526 -3.02 -1.58 20.67
C THR A 526 -3.55 -0.17 20.93
N ASN A 527 -3.05 0.83 20.19
CA ASN A 527 -3.38 2.26 20.37
C ASN A 527 -4.07 2.86 19.12
N ARG A 528 -4.87 2.07 18.39
CA ARG A 528 -5.46 2.46 17.09
C ARG A 528 -6.73 3.28 17.25
N ASN A 529 -6.59 4.58 17.51
CA ASN A 529 -7.71 5.51 17.58
C ASN A 529 -7.97 6.18 16.22
N LYS A 530 -9.26 6.32 15.83
CA LYS A 530 -9.63 7.04 14.60
C LYS A 530 -9.71 8.57 14.79
N ASN A 531 -10.09 9.00 16.00
CA ASN A 531 -10.37 10.40 16.32
C ASN A 531 -9.14 11.15 16.87
N HIS A 532 -8.02 10.45 17.03
CA HIS A 532 -6.78 10.99 17.57
C HIS A 532 -5.58 10.28 16.91
N VAL A 533 -4.63 11.07 16.39
CA VAL A 533 -3.34 10.56 15.92
C VAL A 533 -2.43 10.46 17.13
N ASN A 534 -1.76 9.33 17.32
CA ASN A 534 -0.82 9.17 18.43
C ASN A 534 0.36 10.15 18.27
N LEU A 535 0.61 10.96 19.29
CA LEU A 535 1.71 11.91 19.37
C LEU A 535 2.56 11.59 20.61
N LEU A 536 3.76 12.17 20.67
CA LEU A 536 4.52 12.27 21.93
C LEU A 536 3.82 13.27 22.85
N GLU A 537 3.53 12.85 24.08
CA GLU A 537 3.01 13.68 25.17
C GLU A 537 4.13 14.47 25.88
#